data_AF-A0A345E420-F1
#
_entry.id   AF-A0A345E420-F1
#
_cell.length_a   1.000
_cell.length_b   1.000
_cell.length_c   1.000
_cell.angle_alpha   90.00
_cell.angle_beta   90.00
_cell.angle_gamma   90.00
#
_symmetry.space_group_name_H-M   'P 1'
#
loop_
_entity.id
_entity.type
_entity.pdbx_description
1 polymer ?
#
loop_
_entity_poly.entity_id
_entity_poly.type
_entity_poly.pdbx_seq_one_letter_code
_entity_poly.pdbx_strand_id
1 'polypeptide(L)'
;MPRPKDAFDGIYPCDFYTPEELFDPDQMYTIREIGRLLQGLEPDADLDEGTEAVLVDWAVPWVMRNADDLVIGEPPTDDDPGYYGLKD
;
A
#
# COMPACT_ATOMS: atom_id res chain seq x y z
N MET A 1 1.69 -3.02 26.84
CA MET A 1 0.96 -4.18 27.43
C MET A 1 -0.40 -4.32 26.72
N PRO A 2 -0.90 -5.54 26.50
CA PRO A 2 -2.21 -5.76 25.86
C PRO A 2 -3.36 -5.19 26.73
N ARG A 3 -4.45 -4.77 26.09
CA ARG A 3 -5.68 -4.26 26.73
C ARG A 3 -6.87 -5.18 26.44
N PRO A 4 -7.81 -5.37 27.38
CA PRO A 4 -8.99 -6.19 27.14
C PRO A 4 -9.98 -5.49 26.19
N LYS A 5 -10.81 -6.27 25.47
CA LYS A 5 -11.72 -5.76 24.43
C LYS A 5 -12.82 -4.84 24.97
N ASP A 6 -13.24 -5.04 26.21
CA ASP A 6 -14.25 -4.23 26.90
C ASP A 6 -13.73 -2.84 27.33
N ALA A 7 -12.42 -2.58 27.22
CA ALA A 7 -11.82 -1.27 27.44
C ALA A 7 -12.00 -0.30 26.27
N PHE A 8 -12.76 -0.68 25.23
CA PHE A 8 -12.95 0.11 24.02
C PHE A 8 -14.44 0.36 23.79
N ASP A 9 -14.80 1.63 23.55
CA ASP A 9 -16.18 2.04 23.29
C ASP A 9 -16.72 1.56 21.93
N GLY A 10 -15.84 1.08 21.04
CA GLY A 10 -16.17 0.51 19.75
C GLY A 10 -15.10 -0.44 19.23
N ILE A 11 -15.55 -1.53 18.60
CA ILE A 11 -14.69 -2.49 17.89
C ILE A 11 -15.25 -2.60 16.48
N TYR A 12 -14.43 -2.22 15.51
CA TYR A 12 -14.78 -2.23 14.10
C TYR A 12 -14.02 -3.36 13.40
N PRO A 13 -14.56 -3.89 12.27
CA PRO A 13 -13.76 -4.70 11.36
C PRO A 13 -12.47 -3.98 10.97
N CYS A 14 -11.40 -4.75 10.81
CA CYS A 14 -10.13 -4.21 10.33
C CYS A 14 -10.17 -4.26 8.80
N ASP A 15 -10.80 -3.26 8.21
CA ASP A 15 -10.95 -3.13 6.76
C ASP A 15 -9.83 -2.26 6.19
N PHE A 16 -9.24 -2.71 5.08
CA PHE A 16 -8.21 -1.98 4.33
C PHE A 16 -8.78 -1.65 2.94
N TYR A 17 -8.24 -0.61 2.31
CA TYR A 17 -8.58 -0.28 0.92
C TYR A 17 -8.41 -1.50 0.02
N THR A 18 -9.39 -1.73 -0.85
CA THR A 18 -9.24 -2.61 -2.01
C THR A 18 -8.35 -1.93 -3.07
N PRO A 19 -7.76 -2.68 -4.02
CA PRO A 19 -7.01 -2.07 -5.11
C PRO A 19 -7.79 -1.01 -5.88
N GLU A 20 -9.06 -1.30 -6.22
CA GLU A 20 -9.94 -0.41 -6.98
C GLU A 20 -10.24 0.91 -6.25
N GLU A 21 -10.28 0.89 -4.91
CA GLU A 21 -10.45 2.10 -4.10
C GLU A 21 -9.16 2.92 -3.98
N LEU A 22 -8.00 2.27 -4.13
CA LEU A 22 -6.69 2.87 -3.86
C LEU A 22 -6.03 3.42 -5.13
N PHE A 23 -6.16 2.75 -6.26
CA PHE A 23 -5.42 3.05 -7.49
C PHE A 23 -6.29 3.79 -8.50
N ASP A 24 -5.65 4.71 -9.23
CA ASP A 24 -6.19 5.17 -10.50
C ASP A 24 -6.02 4.05 -11.56
N PRO A 25 -7.08 3.70 -12.32
CA PRO A 25 -7.03 2.59 -13.29
C PRO A 25 -6.04 2.81 -14.43
N ASP A 26 -5.67 4.06 -14.74
CA ASP A 26 -4.74 4.39 -15.82
C ASP A 26 -3.30 4.59 -15.31
N GLN A 27 -3.01 4.28 -14.04
CA GLN A 27 -1.71 4.50 -13.40
C GLN A 27 -1.08 3.22 -12.86
N MET A 28 0.24 3.27 -12.69
CA MET A 28 1.03 2.19 -12.09
C MET A 28 1.92 2.78 -11.00
N TYR A 29 2.10 2.07 -9.90
CA TYR A 29 2.73 2.56 -8.68
C TYR A 29 3.83 1.61 -8.20
N THR A 30 4.93 2.15 -7.71
CA THR A 30 5.93 1.39 -6.96
C THR A 30 5.42 1.03 -5.55
N ILE A 31 6.05 0.05 -4.89
CA ILE A 31 5.70 -0.31 -3.50
C ILE A 31 5.77 0.90 -2.54
N ARG A 32 6.71 1.83 -2.78
CA ARG A 32 6.87 3.04 -1.94
C ARG A 32 5.64 3.95 -2.06
N GLU A 33 5.18 4.17 -3.29
CA GLU A 33 3.99 4.98 -3.58
C GLU A 33 2.72 4.34 -3.03
N ILE A 34 2.58 3.01 -3.15
CA ILE A 34 1.46 2.27 -2.53
C ILE A 34 1.45 2.47 -1.02
N GLY A 35 2.63 2.43 -0.37
CA GLY A 35 2.75 2.71 1.06
C GLY A 35 2.21 4.08 1.45
N ARG A 36 2.47 5.12 0.64
CA ARG A 36 1.94 6.48 0.84
C ARG A 36 0.43 6.53 0.65
N LEU A 37 -0.08 5.95 -0.44
CA LEU A 37 -1.51 5.92 -0.75
C LEU A 37 -2.32 5.23 0.37
N LEU A 38 -1.79 4.14 0.94
CA LEU A 38 -2.42 3.44 2.07
C LEU A 38 -2.55 4.32 3.33
N GLN A 39 -1.74 5.37 3.45
CA GLN A 39 -1.85 6.37 4.53
C GLN A 39 -2.70 7.59 4.13
N GLY A 40 -3.28 7.60 2.93
CA GLY A 40 -4.01 8.75 2.39
C GLY A 40 -3.09 9.91 1.98
N LEU A 41 -1.84 9.62 1.64
CA LEU A 41 -0.87 10.60 1.15
C LEU A 41 -0.77 10.55 -0.39
N GLU A 42 -0.31 11.63 -0.99
CA GLU A 42 0.03 11.67 -2.41
C GLU A 42 1.22 10.74 -2.73
N PRO A 43 1.31 10.15 -3.94
CA PRO A 43 2.42 9.27 -4.34
C PRO A 43 3.80 9.91 -4.23
N ASP A 44 3.90 11.22 -4.45
CA ASP A 44 5.14 12.00 -4.43
C ASP A 44 5.40 12.71 -3.10
N ALA A 45 4.64 12.39 -2.04
CA ALA A 45 4.81 12.98 -0.73
C ALA A 45 6.23 12.75 -0.17
N ASP A 46 6.86 13.84 0.27
CA ASP A 46 8.19 13.84 0.87
C ASP A 46 8.14 13.23 2.28
N LEU A 47 8.89 12.15 2.49
CA LEU A 47 8.95 11.38 3.73
C LEU A 47 10.40 11.13 4.09
N ASP A 48 10.68 11.13 5.40
CA ASP A 48 11.99 10.65 5.86
C ASP A 48 12.14 9.14 5.62
N GLU A 49 13.38 8.70 5.46
CA GLU A 49 13.73 7.30 5.15
C GLU A 49 13.19 6.31 6.19
N GLY A 50 13.15 6.69 7.46
CA GLY A 50 12.65 5.83 8.54
C GLY A 50 11.15 5.59 8.42
N THR A 51 10.40 6.65 8.12
CA THR A 51 8.96 6.54 7.85
C THR A 51 8.70 5.75 6.58
N GLU A 52 9.42 6.03 5.49
CA GLU A 52 9.24 5.31 4.21
C GLU A 52 9.48 3.80 4.37
N ALA A 53 10.52 3.39 5.10
CA ALA A 53 10.81 1.98 5.35
C ALA A 53 9.65 1.26 6.06
N VAL A 54 9.04 1.89 7.06
CA VAL A 54 7.88 1.31 7.78
C VAL A 54 6.67 1.18 6.85
N LEU A 55 6.42 2.16 5.98
CA LEU A 55 5.30 2.10 5.04
C LEU A 55 5.49 1.00 3.99
N VAL A 56 6.71 0.82 3.50
CA VAL A 56 7.05 -0.27 2.57
C VAL A 56 6.79 -1.64 3.21
N ASP A 57 7.20 -1.83 4.47
CA ASP A 57 6.97 -3.07 5.22
C ASP A 57 5.48 -3.41 5.35
N TRP A 58 4.60 -2.40 5.35
CA TRP A 58 3.15 -2.58 5.42
C TRP A 58 2.50 -2.75 4.04
N ALA A 59 3.04 -2.08 3.02
CA ALA A 59 2.57 -2.17 1.64
C ALA A 59 2.82 -3.56 1.04
N VAL A 60 3.97 -4.18 1.33
CA VAL A 60 4.33 -5.50 0.77
C VAL A 60 3.28 -6.58 1.09
N PRO A 61 2.86 -6.79 2.36
CA PRO A 61 1.78 -7.73 2.69
C PRO A 61 0.45 -7.40 2.01
N TRP A 62 0.12 -6.11 1.85
CA TRP A 62 -1.10 -5.70 1.16
C TRP A 62 -1.05 -6.07 -0.32
N VAL A 63 0.07 -5.82 -1.01
CA VAL A 63 0.25 -6.22 -2.42
C VAL A 63 0.19 -7.73 -2.57
N MET A 64 0.87 -8.48 -1.70
CA MET A 64 0.84 -9.95 -1.72
C MET A 64 -0.58 -10.50 -1.53
N ARG A 65 -1.39 -9.88 -0.67
CA ARG A 65 -2.77 -10.29 -0.41
C ARG A 65 -3.69 -10.03 -1.61
N ASN A 66 -3.44 -8.97 -2.37
CA ASN A 66 -4.28 -8.54 -3.48
C ASN A 66 -3.69 -8.89 -4.86
N ALA A 67 -2.66 -9.76 -4.91
CA ALA A 67 -1.90 -10.02 -6.12
C ALA A 67 -2.74 -10.58 -7.30
N ASP A 68 -3.88 -11.22 -7.02
CA ASP A 68 -4.77 -11.76 -8.06
C ASP A 68 -5.46 -10.66 -8.90
N ASP A 69 -5.60 -9.46 -8.31
CA ASP A 69 -6.28 -8.28 -8.88
C ASP A 69 -5.29 -7.24 -9.43
N LEU A 70 -3.98 -7.51 -9.32
CA LEU A 70 -2.92 -6.60 -9.71
C LEU A 70 -2.13 -7.14 -10.91
N VAL A 71 -1.56 -6.21 -11.68
CA VAL A 71 -0.54 -6.48 -12.70
C VAL A 71 0.78 -5.82 -12.31
N ILE A 72 1.88 -6.37 -12.81
CA ILE A 72 3.23 -5.82 -12.62
C ILE A 72 3.81 -5.37 -13.96
N GLY A 73 4.28 -4.12 -13.99
CA GLY A 73 5.08 -3.54 -15.07
C GLY A 73 6.56 -3.68 -14.78
N GLU A 74 7.35 -3.97 -15.82
CA GLU A 74 8.80 -4.02 -15.72
C GLU A 74 9.37 -2.66 -15.29
N PRO A 75 10.47 -2.67 -14.50
CA PRO A 75 11.13 -1.43 -14.12
C PRO A 75 11.79 -0.76 -15.34
N PRO A 76 11.95 0.58 -15.32
CA PRO A 76 12.67 1.31 -16.37
C PRO A 76 14.14 0.88 -16.52
N THR A 77 14.77 0.45 -15.43
CA THR A 77 16.15 -0.05 -15.39
C THR A 77 16.27 -1.26 -14.46
N ASP A 78 17.37 -2.00 -14.56
CA ASP A 78 17.62 -3.19 -13.71
C ASP A 78 17.77 -2.85 -12.21
N ASP A 79 18.05 -1.59 -11.88
CA ASP A 79 18.20 -1.10 -10.51
C ASP A 79 16.92 -0.45 -9.95
N ASP A 80 15.91 -0.24 -10.80
CA ASP A 80 14.63 0.37 -10.41
C ASP A 80 13.60 -0.67 -9.95
N PRO A 81 12.64 -0.29 -9.08
CA PRO A 81 11.55 -1.17 -8.69
C PRO A 81 10.53 -1.34 -9.82
N GLY A 82 9.88 -2.51 -9.86
CA GLY A 82 8.70 -2.72 -10.70
C GLY A 82 7.51 -1.88 -10.24
N TYR A 83 6.55 -1.69 -11.13
CA TYR A 83 5.34 -0.93 -10.90
C TYR A 83 4.12 -1.84 -10.85
N TYR A 84 3.12 -1.50 -10.07
CA TYR A 84 1.90 -2.28 -9.87
C TYR A 84 0.68 -1.44 -10.23
N GLY A 85 -0.28 -2.04 -10.93
CA GLY A 85 -1.54 -1.39 -11.29
C GLY A 85 -2.70 -2.37 -11.25
N LEU A 86 -3.89 -1.87 -11.55
CA LEU A 86 -5.09 -2.70 -11.66
C LEU A 86 -4.99 -3.61 -12.88
N LYS A 87 -5.53 -4.82 -12.75
CA LYS A 87 -5.48 -5.83 -13.81
C LYS A 87 -6.43 -5.57 -14.98
N ASP A 88 -7.50 -4.82 -14.74
CA ASP A 88 -8.55 -4.48 -15.71
C ASP A 88 -8.64 -2.97 -15.95
#